data_AF-A0A961I518-F1
#
_entry.id   AF-A0A961I518-F1
#
_cell.length_a   1.000
_cell.length_b   1.000
_cell.length_c   1.000
_cell.angle_alpha   90.00
_cell.angle_beta   90.00
_cell.angle_gamma   90.00
#
_symmetry.space_group_name_H-M   'P 1'
#
loop_
_entity.id
_entity.type
_entity.pdbx_description
1 polymer ?
#
loop_
_entity_poly.entity_id
_entity_poly.type
_entity_poly.pdbx_seq_one_letter_code
_entity_poly.pdbx_strand_id
1 'polypeptide(L)'
;YGFTDFMSDLKKPPQDPVVQNFIGLVKNANKIFKAFNYDLSTVSANHEKALERDRLGKMTDGLRNTAVLPIENFEPGPRFIPFAHRKVVGNTRYNDMTVGEVVEDMLRNLYNFLYIFRDQELTTELTSIPEKTRSMDAFKEQLARLGVNVEASSG
;
A
#
# COMPACT_ATOMS: atom_id res chain seq x y z
N TYR A 1 22.51 -4.13 -22.67
CA TYR A 1 22.52 -4.29 -21.21
C TYR A 1 21.08 -4.41 -20.75
N GLY A 2 20.64 -5.62 -20.39
CA GLY A 2 19.23 -5.91 -20.07
C GLY A 2 18.92 -5.86 -18.56
N PHE A 3 17.65 -5.85 -18.21
CA PHE A 3 17.18 -5.84 -16.81
C PHE A 3 17.67 -7.06 -16.00
N THR A 4 17.82 -8.21 -16.66
CA THR A 4 18.35 -9.45 -16.05
C THR A 4 19.84 -9.34 -15.76
N ASP A 5 20.61 -8.68 -16.63
CA ASP A 5 22.04 -8.41 -16.41
C ASP A 5 22.23 -7.45 -15.23
N PHE A 6 21.39 -6.41 -15.15
CA PHE A 6 21.35 -5.47 -14.03
C PHE A 6 21.06 -6.15 -12.68
N MET A 7 20.09 -7.08 -12.64
CA MET A 7 19.78 -7.85 -11.41
C MET A 7 20.89 -8.82 -11.00
N SER A 8 21.67 -9.31 -11.97
CA SER A 8 22.85 -10.15 -11.72
C SER A 8 24.03 -9.34 -11.20
N ASP A 9 24.24 -8.15 -11.79
CA ASP A 9 25.31 -7.23 -11.40
C ASP A 9 25.04 -6.54 -10.06
N LEU A 10 23.77 -6.39 -9.66
CA LEU A 10 23.38 -6.00 -8.30
C LEU A 10 23.91 -6.96 -7.21
N LYS A 11 24.17 -8.23 -7.57
CA LYS A 11 24.64 -9.29 -6.65
C LYS A 11 26.15 -9.51 -6.73
N LYS A 12 26.86 -8.88 -7.65
CA LYS A 12 28.31 -9.01 -7.85
C LYS A 12 29.00 -7.68 -7.53
N PRO A 13 30.24 -7.67 -7.00
CA PRO A 13 31.00 -6.44 -6.89
C PRO A 13 31.39 -5.97 -8.31
N PRO A 14 30.88 -4.82 -8.80
CA PRO A 14 31.13 -4.39 -10.18
C PRO A 14 32.57 -3.88 -10.30
N GLN A 15 33.29 -4.26 -11.35
CA GLN A 15 34.65 -3.74 -11.64
C GLN A 15 34.61 -2.35 -12.29
N ASP A 16 33.47 -1.97 -12.92
CA ASP A 16 33.28 -0.70 -13.62
C ASP A 16 32.68 0.38 -12.69
N PRO A 17 33.38 1.52 -12.48
CA PRO A 17 32.89 2.63 -11.66
C PRO A 17 31.57 3.25 -12.13
N VAL A 18 31.28 3.28 -13.44
CA VAL A 18 30.03 3.83 -13.99
C VAL A 18 28.86 2.92 -13.62
N VAL A 19 29.05 1.61 -13.74
CA VAL A 19 28.07 0.60 -13.34
C VAL A 19 27.83 0.64 -11.83
N GLN A 20 28.88 0.81 -11.02
CA GLN A 20 28.73 0.99 -9.57
C GLN A 20 27.90 2.22 -9.21
N ASN A 21 28.16 3.35 -9.85
CA ASN A 21 27.41 4.59 -9.58
C ASN A 21 25.93 4.44 -9.96
N PHE A 22 25.65 3.85 -11.13
CA PHE A 22 24.27 3.59 -11.56
C PHE A 22 23.54 2.65 -10.59
N ILE A 23 24.19 1.57 -10.15
CA ILE A 23 23.63 0.67 -9.13
C ILE A 23 23.35 1.41 -7.82
N GLY A 24 24.26 2.28 -7.39
CA GLY A 24 24.08 3.13 -6.20
C GLY A 24 22.85 4.03 -6.30
N LEU A 25 22.66 4.69 -7.45
CA LEU A 25 21.48 5.52 -7.71
C LEU A 25 20.19 4.71 -7.65
N VAL A 26 20.15 3.53 -8.27
CA VAL A 26 18.96 2.67 -8.23
C VAL A 26 18.66 2.17 -6.82
N LYS A 27 19.67 1.80 -6.04
CA LYS A 27 19.49 1.41 -4.62
C LYS A 27 18.91 2.54 -3.79
N ASN A 28 19.41 3.77 -3.98
CA ASN A 28 18.91 4.95 -3.28
C ASN A 28 17.47 5.27 -3.69
N ALA A 29 17.16 5.20 -4.99
CA ALA A 29 15.80 5.36 -5.49
C ALA A 29 14.85 4.32 -4.87
N ASN A 30 15.23 3.03 -4.88
CA ASN A 30 14.44 1.97 -4.25
C ASN A 30 14.19 2.23 -2.76
N LYS A 31 15.17 2.74 -2.01
CA LYS A 31 14.99 3.10 -0.60
C LYS A 31 13.94 4.20 -0.43
N ILE A 32 13.99 5.24 -1.26
CA ILE A 32 13.00 6.34 -1.25
C ILE A 32 11.61 5.80 -1.59
N PHE A 33 11.48 5.00 -2.64
CA PHE A 33 10.20 4.43 -3.05
C PHE A 33 9.60 3.50 -1.99
N LYS A 34 10.42 2.74 -1.26
CA LYS A 34 9.96 1.94 -0.13
C LYS A 34 9.39 2.77 1.01
N ALA A 35 10.12 3.81 1.43
CA ALA A 35 9.67 4.71 2.48
C ALA A 35 8.37 5.41 2.08
N PHE A 36 8.32 5.91 0.85
CA PHE A 36 7.13 6.57 0.32
C PHE A 36 5.93 5.60 0.18
N ASN A 37 6.17 4.36 -0.23
CA ASN A 37 5.16 3.32 -0.24
C ASN A 37 4.63 3.05 1.17
N TYR A 38 5.50 2.91 2.17
CA TYR A 38 5.10 2.72 3.56
C TYR A 38 4.20 3.86 4.07
N ASP A 39 4.59 5.11 3.81
CA ASP A 39 3.81 6.28 4.24
C ASP A 39 2.44 6.32 3.54
N LEU A 40 2.39 6.14 2.22
CA LEU A 40 1.14 6.14 1.47
C LEU A 40 0.23 4.95 1.81
N SER A 41 0.78 3.75 1.99
CA SER A 41 0.04 2.58 2.48
C SER A 41 -0.59 2.88 3.85
N THR A 42 0.15 3.56 4.73
CA THR A 42 -0.36 3.91 6.06
C THR A 42 -1.46 4.96 5.98
N VAL A 43 -1.31 5.98 5.13
CA VAL A 43 -2.39 6.96 4.86
C VAL A 43 -3.65 6.26 4.36
N SER A 44 -3.52 5.37 3.38
CA SER A 44 -4.63 4.63 2.81
C SER A 44 -5.33 3.76 3.86
N ALA A 45 -4.57 2.97 4.63
CA ALA A 45 -5.12 2.12 5.69
C ALA A 45 -5.80 2.93 6.80
N ASN A 46 -5.24 4.09 7.15
CA ASN A 46 -5.83 5.01 8.12
C ASN A 46 -7.17 5.58 7.61
N HIS A 47 -7.25 5.87 6.31
CA HIS A 47 -8.49 6.32 5.66
C HIS A 47 -9.58 5.26 5.66
N GLU A 48 -9.24 4.02 5.32
CA GLU A 48 -10.16 2.88 5.38
C GLU A 48 -10.71 2.67 6.79
N LYS A 49 -9.84 2.71 7.82
CA LYS A 49 -10.27 2.65 9.23
C LYS A 49 -11.19 3.79 9.63
N ALA A 50 -10.97 5.00 9.10
CA ALA A 50 -11.84 6.14 9.36
C ALA A 50 -13.22 5.94 8.72
N LEU A 51 -13.28 5.46 7.47
CA LEU A 51 -14.51 5.12 6.77
C LEU A 51 -15.27 3.99 7.49
N GLU A 52 -14.57 2.97 7.98
CA GLU A 52 -15.16 1.90 8.77
C GLU A 52 -15.80 2.44 10.07
N ARG A 53 -15.09 3.31 10.80
CA ARG A 53 -15.66 3.93 12.00
C ARG A 53 -16.87 4.79 11.71
N ASP A 54 -16.88 5.49 10.57
CA ASP A 54 -18.03 6.29 10.16
C ASP A 54 -19.24 5.39 9.87
N ARG A 55 -19.04 4.29 9.11
CA ARG A 55 -20.07 3.27 8.86
C ARG A 55 -20.62 2.66 10.15
N LEU A 56 -19.76 2.42 11.14
CA LEU A 56 -20.15 1.87 12.44
C LEU A 56 -20.77 2.92 13.39
N GLY A 57 -20.94 4.17 12.96
CA GLY A 57 -21.47 5.26 13.79
C GLY A 57 -20.55 5.69 14.94
N LYS A 58 -19.26 5.31 14.91
CA LYS A 58 -18.26 5.60 15.94
C LYS A 58 -17.46 6.88 15.64
N MET A 59 -18.13 7.89 15.07
CA MET A 59 -17.51 9.17 14.75
C MET A 59 -17.31 10.07 15.95
N THR A 60 -16.09 10.60 16.07
CA THR A 60 -15.74 11.67 17.01
C THR A 60 -15.48 12.96 16.23
N ASP A 61 -15.66 14.11 16.87
CA ASP A 61 -15.38 15.41 16.24
C ASP A 61 -13.92 15.52 15.81
N GLY A 62 -13.01 14.99 16.63
CA GLY A 62 -11.59 14.90 16.28
C GLY A 62 -11.33 14.14 14.98
N LEU A 63 -12.04 13.02 14.75
CA LEU A 63 -11.91 12.24 13.53
C LEU A 63 -12.55 12.93 12.32
N ARG A 64 -13.72 13.55 12.48
CA ARG A 64 -14.35 14.36 11.41
C ARG A 64 -13.42 15.48 10.94
N ASN A 65 -12.75 16.16 11.87
CA ASN A 65 -11.85 17.27 11.56
C ASN A 65 -10.67 16.83 10.68
N THR A 66 -10.27 15.56 10.73
CA THR A 66 -9.17 15.05 9.89
C THR A 66 -9.49 15.06 8.39
N ALA A 67 -10.76 15.13 8.00
CA ALA A 67 -11.17 15.18 6.58
C ALA A 67 -10.79 16.49 5.87
N VAL A 68 -10.34 17.52 6.60
CA VAL A 68 -9.97 18.82 6.05
C VAL A 68 -8.61 19.34 6.51
N LEU A 69 -8.01 18.70 7.52
CA LEU A 69 -6.73 19.11 8.09
C LEU A 69 -5.56 18.35 7.43
N PRO A 70 -4.42 19.01 7.14
CA PRO A 70 -3.23 18.33 6.64
C PRO A 70 -2.78 17.16 7.55
N ILE A 71 -2.20 16.13 6.93
CA ILE A 71 -1.59 15.01 7.67
C ILE A 71 -0.17 15.41 8.04
N GLU A 72 0.09 15.59 9.33
CA GLU A 72 1.43 15.89 9.86
C GLU A 72 2.11 14.66 10.50
N ASN A 73 1.33 13.62 10.79
CA ASN A 73 1.80 12.38 11.40
C ASN A 73 1.18 11.17 10.66
N PHE A 74 2.06 10.27 10.22
CA PHE A 74 1.73 9.04 9.51
C PHE A 74 1.63 7.81 10.42
N GLU A 75 1.58 7.99 11.74
CA GLU A 75 1.36 6.89 12.67
C GLU A 75 0.02 6.17 12.40
N PRO A 76 -0.05 4.84 12.66
CA PRO A 76 -1.28 4.09 12.50
C PRO A 76 -2.42 4.60 13.39
N GLY A 77 -3.55 4.94 12.78
CA GLY A 77 -4.75 5.41 13.50
C GLY A 77 -5.86 5.83 12.53
N PRO A 78 -7.14 5.75 12.92
CA PRO A 78 -8.21 6.19 12.03
C PRO A 78 -8.06 7.68 11.73
N ARG A 79 -7.89 8.02 10.45
CA ARG A 79 -7.72 9.40 9.95
C ARG A 79 -8.16 9.47 8.49
N PHE A 80 -8.94 10.47 8.11
CA PHE A 80 -9.31 10.63 6.70
C PHE A 80 -8.15 11.17 5.86
N ILE A 81 -8.11 10.79 4.57
CA ILE A 81 -7.39 11.57 3.57
C ILE A 81 -8.09 12.94 3.46
N PRO A 82 -7.36 14.05 3.63
CA PRO A 82 -7.96 15.38 3.55
C PRO A 82 -8.55 15.62 2.17
N PHE A 83 -9.79 16.07 2.12
CA PHE A 83 -10.51 16.35 0.89
C PHE A 83 -10.57 15.16 -0.07
N ALA A 84 -10.57 13.92 0.45
CA ALA A 84 -10.56 12.68 -0.36
C ALA A 84 -11.57 12.68 -1.52
N HIS A 85 -12.74 13.27 -1.31
CA HIS A 85 -13.84 13.34 -2.29
C HIS A 85 -13.70 14.46 -3.34
N ARG A 86 -12.77 15.42 -3.16
CA ARG A 86 -12.60 16.54 -4.09
C ARG A 86 -11.82 16.08 -5.32
N LYS A 87 -12.19 16.62 -6.48
CA LYS A 87 -11.48 16.35 -7.72
C LYS A 87 -10.19 17.15 -7.83
N VAL A 88 -9.17 16.53 -8.39
CA VAL A 88 -7.92 17.18 -8.79
C VAL A 88 -8.15 17.88 -10.13
N VAL A 89 -7.74 19.14 -10.19
CA VAL A 89 -7.79 19.96 -11.41
C VAL A 89 -6.37 20.28 -11.84
N GLY A 90 -5.98 19.87 -13.04
CA GLY A 90 -4.66 20.17 -13.59
C GLY A 90 -4.34 19.44 -14.88
N ASN A 91 -3.23 19.79 -15.52
CA ASN A 91 -2.77 19.18 -16.78
C ASN A 91 -1.97 17.89 -16.54
N THR A 92 -2.51 16.97 -15.75
CA THR A 92 -1.86 15.68 -15.45
C THR A 92 -2.82 14.53 -15.71
N ARG A 93 -2.31 13.30 -15.69
CA ARG A 93 -3.14 12.09 -15.80
C ARG A 93 -4.18 11.94 -14.67
N TYR A 94 -4.05 12.71 -13.60
CA TYR A 94 -4.95 12.70 -12.44
C TYR A 94 -6.11 13.68 -12.55
N ASN A 95 -6.24 14.40 -13.68
CA ASN A 95 -7.34 15.33 -13.86
C ASN A 95 -8.69 14.62 -13.72
N ASP A 96 -9.64 15.27 -13.05
CA ASP A 96 -10.99 14.77 -12.77
C ASP A 96 -11.10 13.57 -11.81
N MET A 97 -9.97 12.98 -11.40
CA MET A 97 -9.94 11.97 -10.32
C MET A 97 -10.09 12.65 -8.96
N THR A 98 -10.74 11.97 -8.03
CA THR A 98 -10.80 12.40 -6.63
C THR A 98 -9.43 12.25 -5.96
N VAL A 99 -9.16 13.05 -4.92
CA VAL A 99 -7.90 12.96 -4.15
C VAL A 99 -7.67 11.53 -3.64
N GLY A 100 -8.73 10.84 -3.20
CA GLY A 100 -8.65 9.43 -2.79
C GLY A 100 -8.19 8.51 -3.93
N GLU A 101 -8.83 8.60 -5.10
CA GLU A 101 -8.47 7.80 -6.28
C GLU A 101 -7.03 8.06 -6.74
N VAL A 102 -6.56 9.31 -6.61
CA VAL A 102 -5.17 9.67 -6.96
C VAL A 102 -4.18 9.00 -6.00
N VAL A 103 -4.47 9.01 -4.70
CA VAL A 103 -3.62 8.32 -3.70
C VAL A 103 -3.58 6.81 -3.96
N GLU A 104 -4.72 6.20 -4.27
CA GLU A 104 -4.80 4.78 -4.63
C GLU A 104 -4.02 4.45 -5.90
N ASP A 105 -4.12 5.27 -6.95
CA ASP A 105 -3.36 5.07 -8.18
C ASP A 105 -1.86 5.24 -7.95
N MET A 106 -1.44 6.25 -7.17
CA MET A 106 -0.04 6.41 -6.77
C MET A 106 0.48 5.17 -6.05
N LEU A 107 -0.29 4.65 -5.09
CA LEU A 107 0.08 3.44 -4.35
C LEU A 107 0.20 2.21 -5.27
N ARG A 108 -0.73 2.04 -6.21
CA ARG A 108 -0.68 0.96 -7.20
C ARG A 108 0.58 1.04 -8.07
N ASN A 109 0.93 2.24 -8.52
CA ASN A 109 2.15 2.45 -9.30
C ASN A 109 3.41 2.16 -8.49
N LEU A 110 3.43 2.46 -7.19
CA LEU A 110 4.54 2.13 -6.29
C LEU A 110 4.68 0.63 -6.09
N TYR A 111 3.57 -0.11 -5.88
CA TYR A 111 3.64 -1.56 -5.81
C TYR A 111 4.15 -2.19 -7.11
N ASN A 112 3.70 -1.71 -8.27
CA ASN A 112 4.21 -2.17 -9.57
C ASN A 112 5.72 -1.92 -9.69
N PHE A 113 6.19 -0.74 -9.28
CA PHE A 113 7.60 -0.41 -9.26
C PHE A 113 8.39 -1.37 -8.34
N LEU A 114 7.96 -1.52 -7.08
CA LEU A 114 8.63 -2.40 -6.11
C LEU A 114 8.64 -3.87 -6.57
N TYR A 115 7.57 -4.32 -7.23
CA TYR A 115 7.48 -5.66 -7.80
C TYR A 115 8.49 -5.87 -8.93
N ILE A 116 8.64 -4.90 -9.85
CA ILE A 116 9.65 -4.95 -10.92
C ILE A 116 11.05 -5.14 -10.31
N PHE A 117 11.36 -4.40 -9.25
CA PHE A 117 12.65 -4.50 -8.54
C PHE A 117 12.75 -5.72 -7.60
N ARG A 118 11.76 -6.63 -7.64
CA ARG A 118 11.68 -7.85 -6.82
C ARG A 118 11.91 -7.55 -5.35
N ASP A 119 11.21 -6.56 -4.84
CA ASP A 119 11.26 -6.29 -3.41
C ASP A 119 10.88 -7.56 -2.62
N GLN A 120 11.79 -7.99 -1.74
CA GLN A 120 11.66 -9.27 -1.03
C GLN A 120 10.48 -9.25 -0.06
N GLU A 121 10.23 -8.11 0.58
CA GLU A 121 9.16 -7.93 1.57
C GLU A 121 7.80 -7.98 0.89
N LEU A 122 7.59 -7.17 -0.15
CA LEU A 122 6.39 -7.19 -0.97
C LEU A 122 6.15 -8.58 -1.60
N THR A 123 7.20 -9.21 -2.12
CA THR A 123 7.09 -10.56 -2.70
C THR A 123 6.60 -11.56 -1.65
N THR A 124 7.18 -11.52 -0.45
CA THR A 124 6.79 -12.38 0.68
C THR A 124 5.33 -12.14 1.05
N GLU A 125 4.92 -10.87 1.18
CA GLU A 125 3.55 -10.49 1.50
C GLU A 125 2.55 -11.00 0.45
N LEU A 126 2.81 -10.75 -0.84
CA LEU A 126 1.96 -11.19 -1.94
C LEU A 126 1.86 -12.72 -2.00
N THR A 127 2.95 -13.45 -1.74
CA THR A 127 2.93 -14.92 -1.67
C THR A 127 2.19 -15.44 -0.43
N SER A 128 2.14 -14.66 0.64
CA SER A 128 1.44 -15.03 1.88
C SER A 128 -0.09 -14.93 1.76
N ILE A 129 -0.62 -14.12 0.84
CA ILE A 129 -2.08 -13.90 0.70
C ILE A 129 -2.79 -15.22 0.32
N PRO A 130 -2.39 -15.94 -0.74
CA PRO A 130 -3.00 -17.24 -1.06
C PRO A 130 -2.92 -18.26 0.09
N GLU A 131 -1.82 -18.27 0.84
CA GLU A 131 -1.64 -19.15 1.99
C GLU A 131 -2.62 -18.79 3.12
N LYS A 132 -2.75 -17.50 3.45
CA LYS A 132 -3.70 -16.99 4.44
C LYS A 132 -5.15 -17.29 4.05
N THR A 133 -5.50 -17.12 2.77
CA THR A 133 -6.84 -17.47 2.27
C THR A 133 -7.13 -18.95 2.45
N ARG A 134 -6.19 -19.84 2.07
CA ARG A 134 -6.34 -21.28 2.28
C ARG A 134 -6.49 -21.65 3.75
N SER A 135 -5.70 -21.02 4.63
CA SER A 135 -5.84 -21.22 6.08
C SER A 135 -7.20 -20.77 6.59
N MET A 136 -7.70 -19.63 6.13
CA MET A 136 -9.03 -19.12 6.48
C MET A 136 -10.14 -20.07 6.03
N ASP A 137 -10.06 -20.62 4.83
CA ASP A 137 -11.06 -21.58 4.33
C ASP A 137 -11.02 -22.89 5.11
N ALA A 138 -9.83 -23.38 5.46
CA ALA A 138 -9.68 -24.55 6.33
C ALA A 138 -10.27 -24.31 7.73
N PHE A 139 -10.09 -23.11 8.29
CA PHE A 139 -10.71 -22.74 9.57
C PHE A 139 -12.23 -22.65 9.48
N LYS A 140 -12.79 -22.10 8.39
CA LYS A 140 -14.24 -22.09 8.15
C LYS A 140 -14.80 -23.51 8.08
N GLU A 141 -14.10 -24.42 7.41
CA GLU A 141 -14.50 -25.83 7.34
C GLU A 141 -14.47 -26.51 8.72
N GLN A 142 -13.44 -26.24 9.53
CA GLN A 142 -13.36 -26.75 10.90
C GLN A 142 -14.48 -26.21 11.79
N LEU A 143 -14.79 -24.91 11.71
CA LEU A 143 -15.89 -24.29 12.45
C LEU A 143 -17.24 -24.87 12.04
N ALA A 144 -17.46 -25.11 10.74
CA ALA A 144 -18.67 -25.76 10.24
C ALA A 144 -18.82 -27.19 10.80
N ARG A 145 -17.73 -27.96 10.89
CA ARG A 145 -17.72 -29.30 11.51
C ARG A 145 -18.03 -29.29 13.00
N LEU A 146 -17.71 -28.19 13.70
CA LEU A 146 -18.05 -27.97 15.11
C LEU A 146 -19.48 -27.42 15.31
N GLY A 147 -20.27 -27.33 14.24
CA GLY A 147 -21.66 -26.83 14.29
C GLY A 147 -21.76 -25.29 14.37
N VAL A 148 -20.65 -24.57 14.18
CA VAL A 148 -20.63 -23.11 14.13
C VAL A 148 -20.89 -22.67 12.70
N ASN A 149 -22.04 -22.05 12.44
CA ASN A 149 -22.37 -21.53 11.13
C ASN A 149 -21.72 -20.15 10.92
N VAL A 150 -20.71 -20.08 10.06
CA VAL A 150 -19.87 -18.88 9.84
C VAL A 150 -20.49 -17.93 8.80
N GLU A 151 -21.67 -18.25 8.24
CA GLU A 151 -22.33 -17.41 7.22
C GLU A 151 -23.02 -16.15 7.78
N ALA A 152 -23.07 -15.97 9.11
CA ALA A 152 -23.79 -14.87 9.76
C ALA A 152 -22.85 -13.78 10.32
N SER A 153 -22.09 -13.07 9.48
CA SER A 153 -21.51 -11.77 9.86
C SER A 153 -21.13 -10.94 8.63
N SER A 154 -22.12 -10.64 7.79
CA SER A 154 -22.00 -9.65 6.71
C SER A 154 -23.33 -8.91 6.61
N GLY A 155 -23.62 -8.11 7.64
CA GLY A 155 -24.66 -7.10 7.65
C GLY A 155 -24.02 -5.72 7.65
#